data_AF-A0A4R4Y1E4-F1
#
_entry.id   AF-A0A4R4Y1E4-F1
#
_cell.length_a   1.000
_cell.length_b   1.000
_cell.length_c   1.000
_cell.angle_alpha   90.00
_cell.angle_beta   90.00
_cell.angle_gamma   90.00
#
_symmetry.space_group_name_H-M   'P 1'
#
loop_
_entity.id
_entity.type
_entity.pdbx_description
1 polymer ?
#
loop_
_entity_poly.entity_id
_entity_poly.type
_entity_poly.pdbx_seq_one_letter_code
_entity_poly.pdbx_strand_id
1 'polypeptide(L)'
;MTTATDPATQLHNLSTLPDDSFRTLIENNLDRDEHPSLWDLLLHPQMVRRTHAALGSAFRDVEDQLAERRADLESFRQECHQAGPAGKDKWFAAQGEHQEWRRRAIGYRRILQRRLSEAKNALNNAAALPSPQPAPANSARKTRQVTTVFRLAWVISQHRDETLRQGIVPDEHDVELWRALDLIELDTTDGPITITEFLDDVTSKPGFTPPDLPAGGRS
;
A
#
# COMPACT_ATOMS: atom_id res chain seq x y z
N MET A 1 -10.22 25.20 -29.79
CA MET A 1 -9.30 24.14 -30.23
C MET A 1 -8.69 23.53 -28.97
N THR A 2 -9.35 22.51 -28.42
CA THR A 2 -8.94 21.83 -27.18
C THR A 2 -8.10 20.64 -27.58
N THR A 3 -6.80 20.67 -27.29
CA THR A 3 -5.90 19.54 -27.52
C THR A 3 -6.36 18.36 -26.68
N ALA A 4 -7.00 17.37 -27.31
CA ALA A 4 -7.29 16.09 -26.71
C ALA A 4 -5.95 15.47 -26.29
N THR A 5 -5.64 15.56 -25.00
CA THR A 5 -4.45 14.92 -24.44
C THR A 5 -4.67 13.41 -24.51
N ASP A 6 -3.73 12.70 -25.13
CA ASP A 6 -3.80 11.25 -25.30
C ASP A 6 -3.99 10.55 -23.93
N PRO A 7 -4.99 9.66 -23.76
CA PRO A 7 -5.21 8.92 -22.53
C PRO A 7 -3.95 8.17 -22.03
N ALA A 8 -3.07 7.72 -22.92
CA ALA A 8 -1.82 7.07 -22.53
C ALA A 8 -0.86 8.05 -21.83
N THR A 9 -0.80 9.30 -22.30
CA THR A 9 0.00 10.36 -21.67
C THR A 9 -0.59 10.77 -20.32
N GLN A 10 -1.93 10.81 -20.20
CA GLN A 10 -2.59 11.11 -18.92
C GLN A 10 -2.36 10.00 -17.88
N LEU A 11 -2.41 8.73 -18.29
CA LEU A 11 -2.09 7.59 -17.41
C LEU A 11 -0.63 7.62 -16.95
N HIS A 12 0.31 7.97 -17.82
CA HIS A 12 1.71 8.13 -17.45
C HIS A 12 1.94 9.29 -16.47
N ASN A 13 1.25 10.41 -16.67
CA ASN A 13 1.31 11.53 -15.72
C ASN A 13 0.72 11.15 -14.35
N LEU A 14 -0.38 10.39 -14.33
CA LEU A 14 -0.98 9.92 -13.08
C LEU A 14 -0.13 8.85 -12.38
N SER A 15 0.58 8.00 -13.12
CA SER A 15 1.43 6.95 -12.53
C SER A 15 2.72 7.51 -11.92
N THR A 16 3.22 8.64 -12.46
CA THR A 16 4.45 9.29 -11.99
C THR A 16 4.23 10.29 -10.84
N LEU A 17 2.99 10.69 -10.56
CA LEU A 17 2.66 11.55 -9.42
C LEU A 17 3.13 10.90 -8.10
N PRO A 18 3.64 11.67 -7.13
CA PRO A 18 3.87 11.19 -5.77
C PRO A 18 2.56 10.76 -5.09
N ASP A 19 2.62 9.83 -4.14
CA ASP A 19 1.44 9.26 -3.47
C ASP A 19 0.59 10.32 -2.76
N ASP A 20 1.21 11.30 -2.10
CA ASP A 20 0.48 12.39 -1.42
C ASP A 20 -0.27 13.29 -2.41
N SER A 21 0.37 13.62 -3.53
CA SER A 21 -0.24 14.43 -4.60
C SER A 21 -1.36 13.65 -5.29
N PHE A 22 -1.18 12.35 -5.49
CA PHE A 22 -2.20 11.47 -6.05
C PHE A 22 -3.40 11.32 -5.11
N ARG A 23 -3.17 11.17 -3.81
CA ARG A 23 -4.24 11.16 -2.79
C ARG A 23 -5.01 12.49 -2.80
N THR A 24 -4.29 13.61 -2.76
CA THR A 24 -4.90 14.96 -2.78
C THR A 24 -5.74 15.17 -4.04
N LEU A 25 -5.27 14.69 -5.20
CA LEU A 25 -6.03 14.72 -6.44
C LEU A 25 -7.36 13.96 -6.30
N ILE A 26 -7.33 12.75 -5.75
CA ILE A 26 -8.55 11.95 -5.54
C ILE A 26 -9.51 12.64 -4.57
N GLU A 27 -9.01 13.14 -3.44
CA GLU A 27 -9.81 13.79 -2.40
C GLU A 27 -10.51 15.06 -2.90
N ASN A 28 -9.82 15.84 -3.73
CA ASN A 28 -10.38 17.06 -4.33
C ASN A 28 -11.38 16.77 -5.45
N ASN A 29 -11.39 15.56 -6.00
CA ASN A 29 -12.23 15.18 -7.14
C ASN A 29 -13.10 13.96 -6.82
N LEU A 30 -13.58 13.84 -5.57
CA LEU A 30 -14.43 12.70 -5.16
C LEU A 30 -15.78 12.66 -5.87
N ASP A 31 -16.25 13.81 -6.37
CA ASP A 31 -17.44 13.84 -7.20
C ASP A 31 -17.12 13.36 -8.61
N ARG A 32 -17.87 12.34 -9.03
CA ARG A 32 -17.71 11.71 -10.35
C ARG A 32 -18.56 12.42 -11.37
N ASP A 33 -19.68 13.00 -10.96
CA ASP A 33 -20.59 13.70 -11.86
C ASP A 33 -19.92 14.98 -12.36
N GLU A 34 -19.04 15.57 -11.55
CA GLU A 34 -18.21 16.73 -11.91
C GLU A 34 -16.99 16.33 -12.77
N HIS A 35 -16.39 15.15 -12.54
CA HIS A 35 -15.14 14.74 -13.19
C HIS A 35 -15.17 13.32 -13.79
N PRO A 36 -16.08 13.02 -14.74
CA PRO A 36 -16.25 11.66 -15.25
C PRO A 36 -14.99 11.11 -15.94
N SER A 37 -14.31 11.93 -16.74
CA SER A 37 -13.11 11.53 -17.48
C SER A 37 -11.91 11.20 -16.58
N LEU A 38 -11.75 11.91 -15.46
CA LEU A 38 -10.73 11.61 -14.46
C LEU A 38 -11.02 10.25 -13.80
N TRP A 39 -12.28 10.01 -13.43
CA TRP A 39 -12.67 8.74 -12.81
C TRP A 39 -12.51 7.55 -13.74
N ASP A 40 -12.75 7.70 -15.05
CA ASP A 40 -12.48 6.65 -16.02
C ASP A 40 -10.98 6.28 -16.08
N LEU A 41 -10.09 7.28 -15.97
CA LEU A 41 -8.64 7.06 -15.87
C LEU A 41 -8.24 6.43 -14.54
N LEU A 42 -8.81 6.88 -13.41
CA LEU A 42 -8.53 6.35 -12.08
C LEU A 42 -9.01 4.90 -11.91
N LEU A 43 -10.06 4.51 -12.62
CA LEU A 43 -10.61 3.15 -12.66
C LEU A 43 -9.97 2.28 -13.76
N HIS A 44 -9.06 2.83 -14.56
CA HIS A 44 -8.32 2.07 -15.57
C HIS A 44 -7.51 0.93 -14.91
N PRO A 45 -7.35 -0.25 -15.54
CA PRO A 45 -6.66 -1.40 -14.95
C PRO A 45 -5.26 -1.11 -14.40
N GLN A 46 -4.52 -0.19 -15.01
CA GLN A 46 -3.19 0.21 -14.55
C GLN A 46 -3.22 1.04 -13.25
N MET A 47 -4.29 1.81 -13.02
CA MET A 47 -4.41 2.76 -11.91
C MET A 47 -5.33 2.28 -10.79
N VAL A 48 -6.29 1.41 -11.08
CA VAL A 48 -7.36 1.01 -10.14
C VAL A 48 -6.83 0.47 -8.81
N ARG A 49 -5.70 -0.25 -8.80
CA ARG A 49 -5.06 -0.74 -7.57
C ARG A 49 -4.55 0.42 -6.71
N ARG A 50 -3.91 1.41 -7.33
CA ARG A 50 -3.39 2.61 -6.66
C ARG A 50 -4.53 3.48 -6.15
N THR A 51 -5.55 3.70 -6.98
CA THR A 51 -6.79 4.42 -6.62
C THR A 51 -7.48 3.76 -5.42
N HIS A 52 -7.63 2.43 -5.43
CA HIS A 52 -8.23 1.69 -4.32
C HIS A 52 -7.40 1.85 -3.03
N ALA A 53 -6.07 1.82 -3.12
CA ALA A 53 -5.20 2.01 -1.95
C ALA A 53 -5.34 3.43 -1.36
N ALA A 54 -5.35 4.46 -2.21
CA ALA A 54 -5.52 5.85 -1.78
C ALA A 54 -6.89 6.08 -1.11
N LEU A 55 -7.97 5.61 -1.74
CA LEU A 55 -9.33 5.68 -1.17
C LEU A 55 -9.44 4.89 0.14
N GLY A 56 -8.78 3.73 0.24
CA GLY A 56 -8.73 2.93 1.46
C GLY A 56 -7.95 3.59 2.60
N SER A 57 -6.94 4.41 2.28
CA SER A 57 -6.27 5.25 3.28
C SER A 57 -7.18 6.36 3.77
N ALA A 58 -7.72 7.18 2.86
CA ALA A 58 -8.61 8.29 3.21
C ALA A 58 -9.84 7.82 4.01
N PHE A 59 -10.38 6.65 3.68
CA PHE A 59 -11.49 6.06 4.45
C PHE A 59 -11.10 5.73 5.89
N ARG A 60 -9.90 5.18 6.12
CA ARG A 60 -9.40 4.89 7.48
C ARG A 60 -9.15 6.18 8.24
N ASP A 61 -8.54 7.17 7.60
CA ASP A 61 -8.27 8.48 8.22
C ASP A 61 -9.55 9.12 8.76
N VAL A 62 -10.67 9.01 8.03
CA VAL A 62 -11.98 9.53 8.48
C VAL A 62 -12.58 8.72 9.62
N GLU A 63 -12.43 7.40 9.62
CA GLU A 63 -12.88 6.56 10.73
C GLU A 63 -12.10 6.87 12.02
N ASP A 64 -10.79 7.06 11.90
CA ASP A 64 -9.92 7.42 13.01
C ASP A 64 -10.29 8.80 13.57
N GLN A 65 -10.50 9.81 12.70
CA GLN A 65 -10.97 11.12 13.13
C GLN A 65 -12.35 11.08 13.83
N LEU A 66 -13.27 10.24 13.35
CA LEU A 66 -14.58 10.04 13.98
C LEU A 66 -14.46 9.41 15.37
N ALA A 67 -13.52 8.47 15.54
CA ALA A 67 -13.25 7.84 16.82
C ALA A 67 -12.57 8.80 17.81
N GLU A 68 -11.54 9.50 17.36
CA GLU A 68 -10.76 10.47 18.16
C GLU A 68 -11.67 11.59 18.66
N ARG A 69 -12.38 12.29 17.77
CA ARG A 69 -13.25 13.40 18.18
C ARG A 69 -14.40 12.98 19.09
N ARG A 70 -14.85 11.73 18.98
CA ARG A 70 -15.83 11.18 19.91
C ARG A 70 -15.24 11.00 21.30
N ALA A 71 -14.00 10.53 21.40
CA ALA A 71 -13.29 10.39 22.66
C ALA A 71 -13.00 11.77 23.29
N ASP A 72 -12.60 12.75 22.48
CA ASP A 72 -12.38 14.13 22.91
C ASP A 72 -13.66 14.77 23.46
N LEU A 73 -14.77 14.61 22.75
CA LEU A 73 -16.06 15.14 23.19
C LEU A 73 -16.51 14.50 24.51
N GLU A 74 -16.29 13.20 24.69
CA GLU A 74 -16.63 12.52 25.95
C GLU A 74 -15.73 13.00 27.11
N SER A 75 -14.44 13.24 26.86
CA SER A 75 -13.53 13.81 27.85
C SER A 75 -13.97 15.22 28.25
N PHE A 76 -14.29 16.06 27.26
CA PHE A 76 -14.79 17.42 27.48
C PHE A 76 -16.14 17.43 28.23
N ARG A 77 -17.01 16.45 27.96
CA ARG A 77 -18.26 16.27 28.70
C ARG A 77 -18.01 16.07 30.20
N GLN A 78 -17.01 15.25 30.54
CA GLN A 78 -16.67 14.98 31.95
C GLN A 78 -16.13 16.23 32.64
N GLU A 79 -15.27 17.01 31.98
CA GLU A 79 -14.77 18.29 32.48
C GLU A 79 -15.91 19.28 32.75
N CYS A 80 -16.83 19.42 31.79
CA CYS A 80 -17.99 20.30 31.91
C CYS A 80 -18.95 19.84 33.01
N HIS A 81 -19.10 18.53 33.22
CA HIS A 81 -19.87 17.98 34.33
C HIS A 81 -19.25 18.33 35.69
N GLN A 82 -17.90 18.26 35.81
CA GLN A 82 -17.19 18.66 37.03
C GLN A 82 -17.32 20.16 37.32
N ALA A 83 -17.41 20.99 36.29
CA ALA A 83 -17.62 22.44 36.41
C ALA A 83 -19.07 22.84 36.79
N GLY A 84 -20.00 21.89 36.88
CA GLY A 84 -21.38 22.12 37.32
C GLY A 84 -22.15 23.07 36.38
N PRO A 85 -22.98 23.99 36.91
CA PRO A 85 -23.83 24.87 36.09
C PRO A 85 -23.06 25.71 35.06
N ALA A 86 -21.84 26.16 35.40
CA ALA A 86 -21.00 26.96 34.51
C ALA A 86 -20.45 26.17 33.30
N GLY A 87 -20.41 24.83 33.38
CA GLY A 87 -19.97 23.96 32.28
C GLY A 87 -21.08 23.62 31.29
N LYS A 88 -22.36 23.83 31.65
CA LYS A 88 -23.51 23.40 30.85
C LYS A 88 -23.58 24.11 29.48
N ASP A 89 -23.38 25.42 29.46
CA ASP A 89 -23.45 26.20 28.21
C ASP A 89 -22.27 25.88 27.28
N LYS A 90 -21.09 25.68 27.86
CA LYS A 90 -19.88 25.25 27.12
C LYS A 90 -20.09 23.87 26.49
N TRP A 91 -20.68 22.95 27.22
CA TRP A 91 -21.02 21.62 26.72
C TRP A 91 -21.97 21.69 25.52
N PHE A 92 -23.07 22.45 25.61
CA PHE A 92 -24.03 22.54 24.50
C PHE A 92 -23.43 23.18 23.25
N ALA A 93 -22.59 24.21 23.39
CA ALA A 93 -21.88 24.81 22.27
C ALA A 93 -20.96 23.79 21.57
N ALA A 94 -20.10 23.11 22.33
CA ALA A 94 -19.19 22.09 21.79
C ALA A 94 -19.93 20.91 21.17
N GLN A 95 -21.06 20.49 21.79
CA GLN A 95 -21.90 19.45 21.24
C GLN A 95 -22.51 19.85 19.89
N GLY A 96 -22.97 21.10 19.75
CA GLY A 96 -23.48 21.64 18.48
C GLY A 96 -22.44 21.58 17.37
N GLU A 97 -21.26 22.14 17.62
CA GLU A 97 -20.13 22.13 16.68
C GLU A 97 -19.72 20.70 16.28
N HIS A 98 -19.62 19.80 17.26
CA HIS A 98 -19.32 18.40 16.99
C HIS A 98 -20.38 17.74 16.11
N GLN A 99 -21.67 17.98 16.33
CA GLN A 99 -22.74 17.40 15.51
C GLN A 99 -22.70 17.91 14.07
N GLU A 100 -22.41 19.19 13.85
CA GLU A 100 -22.24 19.74 12.51
C GLU A 100 -21.05 19.12 11.79
N TRP A 101 -19.90 19.07 12.46
CA TRP A 101 -18.71 18.42 11.92
C TRP A 101 -18.97 16.94 11.60
N ARG A 102 -19.58 16.20 12.53
CA ARG A 102 -19.90 14.78 12.38
C ARG A 102 -20.83 14.54 11.19
N ARG A 103 -21.82 15.41 10.97
CA ARG A 103 -22.71 15.33 9.80
C ARG A 103 -21.91 15.43 8.49
N ARG A 104 -20.97 16.38 8.40
CA ARG A 104 -20.10 16.54 7.22
C ARG A 104 -19.17 15.34 7.04
N ALA A 105 -18.52 14.89 8.12
CA ALA A 105 -17.62 13.73 8.10
C ALA A 105 -18.33 12.43 7.66
N ILE A 106 -19.56 12.17 8.13
CA ILE A 106 -20.36 11.03 7.68
C ILE A 106 -20.72 11.15 6.20
N GLY A 107 -21.03 12.35 5.72
CA GLY A 107 -21.28 12.61 4.30
C GLY A 107 -20.05 12.26 3.45
N TYR A 108 -18.89 12.79 3.83
CA TYR A 108 -17.61 12.50 3.18
C TYR A 108 -17.27 11.00 3.20
N ARG A 109 -17.44 10.33 4.36
CA ARG A 109 -17.27 8.88 4.49
C ARG A 109 -18.14 8.09 3.52
N ARG A 110 -19.42 8.47 3.36
CA ARG A 110 -20.34 7.80 2.43
C ARG A 110 -19.86 7.93 0.98
N ILE A 111 -19.34 9.09 0.60
CA ILE A 111 -18.78 9.33 -0.74
C ILE A 111 -17.55 8.43 -0.94
N LEU A 112 -16.61 8.43 0.01
CA LEU A 112 -15.44 7.55 -0.03
C LEU A 112 -15.82 6.07 -0.12
N GLN A 113 -16.78 5.61 0.69
CA GLN A 113 -17.26 4.23 0.65
C GLN A 113 -17.83 3.85 -0.72
N ARG A 114 -18.61 4.74 -1.34
CA ARG A 114 -19.16 4.54 -2.69
C ARG A 114 -18.02 4.40 -3.71
N ARG A 115 -17.04 5.31 -3.70
CA ARG A 115 -15.88 5.27 -4.61
C ARG A 115 -14.98 4.06 -4.38
N LEU A 116 -14.78 3.67 -3.13
CA LEU A 116 -14.01 2.49 -2.77
C LEU A 116 -14.69 1.22 -3.31
N SER A 117 -16.01 1.13 -3.22
CA SER A 117 -16.80 0.03 -3.82
C SER A 117 -16.66 0.01 -5.34
N GLU A 118 -16.74 1.18 -6.00
CA GLU A 118 -16.52 1.30 -7.45
C GLU A 118 -15.11 0.84 -7.85
N ALA A 119 -14.06 1.31 -7.16
CA ALA A 119 -12.69 0.91 -7.40
C ALA A 119 -12.48 -0.59 -7.15
N LYS A 120 -13.10 -1.16 -6.12
CA LYS A 120 -13.07 -2.60 -5.85
C LYS A 120 -13.74 -3.41 -6.97
N ASN A 121 -14.88 -2.94 -7.48
CA ASN A 121 -15.57 -3.59 -8.59
C ASN A 121 -14.74 -3.51 -9.87
N ALA A 122 -14.15 -2.35 -10.17
CA ALA A 122 -13.25 -2.19 -11.31
C ALA A 122 -11.98 -3.07 -11.18
N LEU A 123 -11.43 -3.21 -9.97
CA LEU A 123 -10.31 -4.11 -9.69
C LEU A 123 -10.69 -5.58 -9.95
N ASN A 124 -11.87 -6.01 -9.50
CA ASN A 124 -12.37 -7.35 -9.76
C ASN A 124 -12.64 -7.60 -11.25
N ASN A 125 -13.18 -6.60 -11.96
CA ASN A 125 -13.45 -6.68 -13.40
C ASN A 125 -12.14 -6.71 -14.22
N ALA A 126 -11.13 -5.94 -13.82
CA ALA A 126 -9.80 -5.99 -14.42
C ALA A 126 -9.14 -7.36 -14.22
N ALA A 127 -9.41 -8.02 -13.08
CA ALA A 127 -8.96 -9.39 -12.83
C ALA A 127 -9.80 -10.46 -13.57
N ALA A 128 -11.00 -10.13 -14.04
CA ALA A 128 -11.91 -11.02 -14.76
C ALA A 128 -11.77 -10.95 -16.29
N LEU A 129 -11.05 -9.96 -16.84
CA LEU A 129 -10.66 -9.95 -18.25
C LEU A 129 -9.72 -11.14 -18.52
N PRO A 130 -9.93 -11.92 -19.60
CA PRO A 130 -9.12 -13.09 -19.89
C PRO A 130 -7.74 -12.65 -20.40
N SER A 131 -6.80 -12.42 -19.49
CA SER A 131 -5.41 -12.79 -19.73
C SER A 131 -5.27 -14.31 -19.55
N PRO A 132 -4.38 -14.98 -20.29
CA PRO A 132 -4.15 -16.40 -20.08
C PRO A 132 -3.69 -16.63 -18.64
N GLN A 133 -4.49 -17.40 -17.90
CA GLN A 133 -4.41 -17.78 -16.49
C GLN A 133 -4.94 -16.81 -15.43
N PRO A 134 -5.93 -17.24 -14.61
CA PRO A 134 -6.33 -16.53 -13.41
C PRO A 134 -5.31 -16.81 -12.29
N ALA A 135 -4.86 -15.78 -11.57
CA ALA A 135 -4.20 -15.96 -10.28
C ALA A 135 -5.28 -15.95 -9.17
N PRO A 136 -5.57 -17.09 -8.51
CA PRO A 136 -6.54 -17.12 -7.41
C PRO A 136 -5.95 -16.51 -6.14
N ALA A 137 -6.73 -16.47 -5.05
CA ALA A 137 -6.38 -16.00 -3.69
C ALA A 137 -5.04 -16.53 -3.10
N ASN A 138 -4.40 -17.49 -3.78
CA ASN A 138 -3.00 -17.85 -3.61
C ASN A 138 -2.01 -16.75 -3.99
N SER A 139 -2.39 -15.66 -4.68
CA SER A 139 -1.42 -14.66 -5.16
C SER A 139 -0.76 -13.90 -4.02
N ALA A 140 -1.49 -13.43 -3.00
CA ALA A 140 -0.88 -12.76 -1.84
C ALA A 140 -0.03 -13.70 -0.98
N ARG A 141 -0.45 -14.96 -0.82
CA ARG A 141 0.33 -16.00 -0.13
C ARG A 141 1.58 -16.36 -0.92
N LYS A 142 1.47 -16.51 -2.23
CA LYS A 142 2.57 -16.79 -3.17
C LYS A 142 3.53 -15.61 -3.22
N THR A 143 3.05 -14.37 -3.27
CA THR A 143 3.90 -13.18 -3.17
C THR A 143 4.63 -13.15 -1.84
N ARG A 144 3.95 -13.36 -0.70
CA ARG A 144 4.62 -13.43 0.61
C ARG A 144 5.65 -14.56 0.68
N GLN A 145 5.34 -15.73 0.16
CA GLN A 145 6.25 -16.88 0.10
C GLN A 145 7.46 -16.58 -0.77
N VAL A 146 7.27 -16.03 -1.97
CA VAL A 146 8.34 -15.63 -2.89
C VAL A 146 9.23 -14.55 -2.26
N THR A 147 8.64 -13.52 -1.65
CA THR A 147 9.41 -12.48 -0.92
C THR A 147 10.19 -13.07 0.25
N THR A 148 9.61 -14.02 0.98
CA THR A 148 10.28 -14.68 2.13
C THR A 148 11.44 -15.56 1.67
N VAL A 149 11.23 -16.36 0.62
CA VAL A 149 12.27 -17.23 0.03
C VAL A 149 13.39 -16.39 -0.57
N PHE A 150 13.06 -15.32 -1.31
CA PHE A 150 14.04 -14.38 -1.85
C PHE A 150 14.87 -13.74 -0.74
N ARG A 151 14.22 -13.31 0.36
CA ARG A 151 14.91 -12.73 1.51
C ARG A 151 15.81 -13.74 2.23
N LEU A 152 15.39 -14.99 2.35
CA LEU A 152 16.21 -16.04 2.94
C LEU A 152 17.45 -16.30 2.09
N ALA A 153 17.26 -16.46 0.77
CA ALA A 153 18.36 -16.67 -0.17
C ALA A 153 19.32 -15.47 -0.19
N TRP A 154 18.79 -14.24 -0.11
CA TRP A 154 19.57 -13.00 0.04
C TRP A 154 20.50 -13.03 1.26
N VAL A 155 19.95 -13.31 2.45
CA VAL A 155 20.70 -13.28 3.71
C VAL A 155 21.78 -14.37 3.74
N ILE A 156 21.47 -15.56 3.23
CA ILE A 156 22.44 -16.67 3.14
C ILE A 156 23.56 -16.34 2.13
N SER A 157 23.22 -15.73 0.99
CA SER A 157 24.23 -15.29 0.00
C SER A 157 25.15 -14.21 0.60
N GLN A 158 24.59 -13.22 1.29
CA GLN A 158 25.37 -12.21 2.02
C GLN A 158 26.28 -12.82 3.09
N HIS A 159 25.82 -13.84 3.80
CA HIS A 159 26.64 -14.57 4.76
C HIS A 159 27.80 -15.29 4.07
N ARG A 160 27.56 -15.97 2.94
CA ARG A 160 28.61 -16.59 2.13
C ARG A 160 29.66 -15.57 1.69
N ASP A 161 29.23 -14.46 1.09
CA ASP A 161 30.11 -13.41 0.61
C ASP A 161 30.97 -12.84 1.73
N GLU A 162 30.37 -12.57 2.89
CA GLU A 162 31.07 -12.01 4.04
C GLU A 162 32.06 -13.01 4.65
N THR A 163 31.69 -14.28 4.80
CA THR A 163 32.57 -15.35 5.28
C THR A 163 33.79 -15.51 4.37
N LEU A 164 33.57 -15.53 3.04
CA LEU A 164 34.65 -15.61 2.05
C LEU A 164 35.51 -14.34 2.04
N ARG A 165 34.90 -13.16 2.13
CA ARG A 165 35.60 -11.86 2.18
C ARG A 165 36.49 -11.73 3.41
N GLN A 166 36.05 -12.24 4.55
CA GLN A 166 36.85 -12.26 5.79
C GLN A 166 37.92 -13.36 5.80
N GLY A 167 37.95 -14.24 4.79
CA GLY A 167 38.87 -15.38 4.73
C GLY A 167 38.60 -16.43 5.81
N ILE A 168 37.38 -16.46 6.35
CA ILE A 168 36.95 -17.47 7.31
C ILE A 168 36.75 -18.78 6.55
N VAL A 169 37.30 -19.87 7.09
CA VAL A 169 37.02 -21.22 6.58
C VAL A 169 35.62 -21.59 7.05
N PRO A 170 34.65 -21.81 6.14
CA PRO A 170 33.28 -22.15 6.52
C PRO A 170 33.20 -23.53 7.16
N ASP A 171 32.24 -23.71 8.06
CA ASP A 171 31.94 -25.03 8.61
C ASP A 171 31.24 -25.89 7.53
N GLU A 172 31.26 -27.21 7.71
CA GLU A 172 30.62 -28.15 6.78
C GLU A 172 29.13 -27.81 6.58
N HIS A 173 28.45 -27.41 7.65
CA HIS A 173 27.04 -26.99 7.60
C HIS A 173 26.80 -25.70 6.83
N ASP A 174 27.75 -24.75 6.84
CA ASP A 174 27.64 -23.53 6.04
C ASP A 174 27.77 -23.86 4.55
N VAL A 175 28.70 -24.76 4.20
CA VAL A 175 28.87 -25.24 2.82
C VAL A 175 27.64 -26.02 2.34
N GLU A 176 27.05 -26.86 3.19
CA GLU A 176 25.80 -27.56 2.91
C GLU A 176 24.64 -26.58 2.69
N LEU A 177 24.53 -25.54 3.51
CA LEU A 177 23.51 -24.51 3.38
C LEU A 177 23.65 -23.73 2.07
N TRP A 178 24.87 -23.40 1.66
CA TRP A 178 25.11 -22.69 0.39
C TRP A 178 24.81 -23.58 -0.81
N ARG A 179 25.20 -24.87 -0.76
CA ARG A 179 24.84 -25.84 -1.80
C ARG A 179 23.32 -26.02 -1.91
N ALA A 180 22.60 -25.97 -0.79
CA ALA A 180 21.15 -26.07 -0.80
C ALA A 180 20.48 -24.91 -1.54
N LEU A 181 21.09 -23.72 -1.57
CA LEU A 181 20.64 -22.63 -2.43
C LEU A 181 20.90 -22.93 -3.91
N ASP A 182 22.10 -23.40 -4.26
CA ASP A 182 22.47 -23.70 -5.64
C ASP A 182 21.61 -24.81 -6.28
N LEU A 183 20.92 -25.62 -5.46
CA LEU A 183 19.95 -26.64 -5.91
C LEU A 183 18.55 -26.09 -6.20
N ILE A 184 18.27 -24.83 -5.88
CA ILE A 184 16.97 -24.20 -6.14
C ILE A 184 17.01 -23.55 -7.52
N GLU A 185 16.30 -24.16 -8.48
CA GLU A 185 16.14 -23.65 -9.84
C GLU A 185 14.90 -22.75 -9.96
N LEU A 186 15.05 -21.67 -10.73
CA LEU A 186 14.02 -20.70 -11.06
C LEU A 186 13.80 -20.67 -12.57
N ASP A 187 12.56 -20.90 -13.00
CA ASP A 187 12.17 -20.73 -14.40
C ASP A 187 12.09 -19.23 -14.74
N THR A 188 12.97 -18.76 -15.62
CA THR A 188 12.94 -17.40 -16.17
C THR A 188 12.52 -17.40 -17.64
N THR A 189 12.32 -16.21 -18.22
CA THR A 189 12.01 -16.04 -19.64
C THR A 189 13.09 -16.58 -20.57
N ASP A 190 14.33 -16.66 -20.09
CA ASP A 190 15.51 -17.04 -20.87
C ASP A 190 15.98 -18.48 -20.56
N GLY A 191 15.25 -19.20 -19.70
CA GLY A 191 15.56 -20.57 -19.27
C GLY A 191 15.62 -20.74 -17.75
N PRO A 192 15.80 -21.98 -17.25
CA PRO A 192 16.02 -22.22 -15.83
C PRO A 192 17.39 -21.68 -15.42
N ILE A 193 17.43 -20.90 -14.33
CA ILE A 193 18.67 -20.43 -13.69
C ILE A 193 18.64 -20.78 -12.20
N THR A 194 19.80 -20.86 -11.55
CA THR A 194 19.86 -21.08 -10.10
C THR A 194 19.45 -19.82 -9.34
N ILE A 195 18.99 -19.98 -8.09
CA ILE A 195 18.65 -18.83 -7.24
C ILE A 195 19.86 -17.93 -7.00
N THR A 196 21.08 -18.48 -6.99
CA THR A 196 22.32 -17.73 -6.83
C THR A 196 22.59 -16.85 -8.04
N GLU A 197 22.50 -17.39 -9.26
CA GLU A 197 22.62 -16.62 -10.51
C GLU A 197 21.53 -15.53 -10.60
N PHE A 198 20.30 -15.86 -10.19
CA PHE A 198 19.21 -14.90 -10.14
C PHE A 198 19.50 -13.74 -9.16
N LEU A 199 20.07 -14.03 -7.99
CA LEU A 199 20.42 -13.00 -7.01
C LEU A 199 21.55 -12.10 -7.52
N ASP A 200 22.55 -12.65 -8.19
CA ASP A 200 23.65 -11.89 -8.79
C ASP A 200 23.16 -10.96 -9.91
N ASP A 201 22.25 -11.43 -10.76
CA ASP A 201 21.62 -10.61 -11.81
C ASP A 201 20.73 -9.50 -11.22
N VAL A 202 19.95 -9.79 -10.18
CA VAL A 202 19.04 -8.80 -9.57
C VAL A 202 19.80 -7.72 -8.80
N THR A 203 20.90 -8.08 -8.13
CA THR A 203 21.71 -7.14 -7.34
C THR A 203 22.66 -6.29 -8.13
N SER A 204 23.16 -6.80 -9.25
CA SER A 204 24.06 -6.05 -10.13
C SER A 204 23.34 -4.92 -10.88
N LYS A 205 22.00 -4.92 -10.88
CA LYS A 205 21.18 -3.89 -11.52
C LYS A 205 21.19 -2.55 -10.74
N PRO A 206 21.41 -1.42 -11.41
CA PRO A 206 21.41 -0.10 -10.76
C PRO A 206 20.02 0.23 -10.21
N GLY A 207 19.97 0.64 -8.94
CA GLY A 207 18.71 0.97 -8.24
C GLY A 207 18.08 -0.17 -7.46
N PHE A 208 18.73 -1.34 -7.37
CA PHE A 208 18.31 -2.40 -6.46
C PHE A 208 18.29 -1.89 -5.01
N THR A 209 17.16 -2.06 -4.34
CA THR A 209 17.02 -1.77 -2.90
C THR A 209 16.94 -3.11 -2.16
N PRO A 210 17.84 -3.37 -1.20
CA PRO A 210 17.79 -4.59 -0.42
C PRO A 210 16.44 -4.74 0.30
N PRO A 211 15.92 -5.98 0.45
CA PRO A 211 14.69 -6.19 1.21
C PRO A 211 14.87 -5.73 2.66
N ASP A 212 13.89 -5.01 3.22
CA ASP A 212 13.92 -4.48 4.60
C ASP A 212 14.35 -5.57 5.59
N LEU A 213 15.57 -5.43 6.10
CA LEU A 213 16.06 -6.19 7.24
C LEU A 213 15.59 -5.46 8.50
N PRO A 214 14.83 -6.10 9.41
CA PRO A 214 14.56 -5.53 10.70
C PRO A 214 15.93 -5.25 11.34
N ALA A 215 16.14 -4.00 11.76
CA ALA A 215 17.34 -3.60 12.45
C ALA A 215 17.61 -4.62 13.56
N GLY A 216 18.67 -5.40 13.39
CA GLY A 216 19.04 -6.43 14.34
C GLY A 216 19.39 -5.76 15.65
N GLY A 217 18.44 -5.78 16.60
CA GLY A 217 18.73 -5.56 18.00
C GLY A 217 19.70 -6.64 18.45
N ARG A 218 20.98 -6.25 18.59
CA ARG A 218 21.94 -6.97 19.41
C ARG A 218 22.06 -6.17 20.71
N SER A 219 21.40 -6.67 21.75
CA SER A 219 21.90 -6.53 23.13
C SER A 219 22.91 -7.62 23.39
#